data_AF-A0A220UIT4-F1
#
_entry.id   AF-A0A220UIT4-F1
#
_cell.length_a   1.000
_cell.length_b   1.000
_cell.length_c   1.000
_cell.angle_alpha   90.00
_cell.angle_beta   90.00
_cell.angle_gamma   90.00
#
_symmetry.space_group_name_H-M   'P 1'
#
loop_
_entity.id
_entity.type
_entity.pdbx_description
1 polymer ?
#
loop_
_entity_poly.entity_id
_entity_poly.type
_entity_poly.pdbx_seq_one_letter_code
_entity_poly.pdbx_strand_id
1 'polypeptide(L)'
;MSKASLLPQVFAALTSKASMKHIISKNIGIEEFKKKFSEIRETFWDSLTAASDGYKNVSYLACDENGAAINWVWDDETFTHNKEAGSLEEAIQFANNMIDSGMCFSYMGCLAGSGELEVWLTTFESPIEKPTWPSNKVPLFELTHGGVTQE
;
A
#
# COMPACT_ATOMS: atom_id res chain seq x y z
N MET A 1 41.56 -45.51 13.69
CA MET A 1 41.27 -44.24 12.99
C MET A 1 39.75 -44.07 13.03
N SER A 2 39.23 -43.21 13.92
CA SER A 2 38.72 -41.85 13.60
C SER A 2 37.39 -41.94 12.83
N LYS A 3 36.23 -41.39 13.23
CA LYS A 3 35.83 -40.39 14.23
C LYS A 3 34.29 -40.49 14.40
N ALA A 4 33.79 -39.98 15.52
CA ALA A 4 32.38 -39.93 15.93
C ALA A 4 31.52 -38.90 15.15
N SER A 5 30.18 -39.07 15.20
CA SER A 5 29.15 -38.03 15.50
C SER A 5 27.75 -38.70 15.42
N LEU A 6 27.00 -38.99 16.49
CA LEU A 6 26.14 -38.09 17.31
C LEU A 6 25.28 -37.11 16.47
N LEU A 7 23.98 -37.49 16.31
CA LEU A 7 22.67 -36.77 16.42
C LEU A 7 22.57 -35.28 15.98
N PRO A 8 21.39 -34.71 15.61
CA PRO A 8 20.05 -35.02 16.15
C PRO A 8 18.83 -34.94 15.19
N GLN A 9 17.70 -35.38 15.75
CA GLN A 9 16.32 -35.13 15.30
C GLN A 9 16.10 -33.64 14.99
N VAL A 10 15.66 -33.32 13.78
CA VAL A 10 15.12 -32.00 13.47
C VAL A 10 13.63 -32.05 13.69
N PHE A 11 13.21 -31.61 14.88
CA PHE A 11 11.89 -31.05 15.12
C PHE A 11 11.71 -29.89 14.14
N ALA A 12 10.91 -30.06 13.09
CA ALA A 12 10.33 -28.93 12.39
C ALA A 12 9.21 -28.38 13.28
N ALA A 13 9.60 -27.54 14.24
CA ALA A 13 8.72 -26.55 14.82
C ALA A 13 8.36 -25.57 13.69
N LEU A 14 7.33 -25.90 12.89
CA LEU A 14 6.54 -24.84 12.27
C LEU A 14 5.73 -24.23 13.39
N THR A 15 6.41 -23.28 14.04
CA THR A 15 5.80 -22.18 14.76
C THR A 15 4.53 -21.81 14.02
N SER A 16 3.41 -21.95 14.71
CA SER A 16 2.20 -21.20 14.42
C SER A 16 2.67 -19.80 14.05
N LYS A 17 2.69 -19.46 12.76
CA LYS A 17 2.78 -18.09 12.29
C LYS A 17 1.44 -17.54 12.76
N ALA A 18 1.43 -17.10 14.01
CA ALA A 18 0.28 -16.51 14.64
C ALA A 18 -0.15 -15.45 13.64
N SER A 19 -1.31 -15.68 13.04
CA SER A 19 -1.99 -14.71 12.20
C SER A 19 -2.03 -13.44 13.04
N MET A 20 -1.10 -12.52 12.80
CA MET A 20 -1.16 -11.20 13.39
C MET A 20 -2.40 -10.58 12.77
N LYS A 21 -3.53 -10.76 13.46
CA LYS A 21 -4.70 -9.94 13.23
C LYS A 21 -4.17 -8.52 13.38
N HIS A 22 -4.19 -7.76 12.29
CA HIS A 22 -3.91 -6.34 12.33
C HIS A 22 -4.97 -5.71 13.24
N ILE A 23 -4.61 -5.53 14.50
CA ILE A 23 -5.47 -4.92 15.50
C ILE A 23 -5.28 -3.42 15.33
N ILE A 24 -6.29 -2.76 14.78
CA ILE A 24 -6.47 -1.32 14.94
C ILE A 24 -6.56 -1.07 16.45
N SER A 25 -5.47 -0.57 17.04
CA SER A 25 -5.39 0.01 18.38
C SER A 25 -5.86 -0.89 19.52
N LYS A 26 -4.92 -1.57 20.21
CA LYS A 26 -5.12 -1.92 21.63
C LYS A 26 -4.01 -1.50 22.58
N ASN A 27 -2.76 -1.37 22.12
CA ASN A 27 -1.62 -1.05 23.00
C ASN A 27 -0.93 0.32 22.83
N ILE A 28 -1.33 1.14 21.84
CA ILE A 28 -0.86 2.54 21.73
C ILE A 28 -2.00 3.42 22.23
N GLY A 29 -1.71 4.44 23.04
CA GLY A 29 -2.74 5.41 23.44
C GLY A 29 -3.44 5.95 22.18
N ILE A 30 -4.78 5.95 22.20
CA ILE A 30 -5.63 6.31 21.05
C ILE A 30 -5.16 7.60 20.36
N GLU A 31 -4.69 8.58 21.13
CA GLU A 31 -4.22 9.88 20.62
C GLU A 31 -2.85 9.82 19.93
N GLU A 32 -1.89 9.04 20.44
CA GLU A 32 -0.59 8.87 19.78
C GLU A 32 -0.74 8.07 18.48
N PHE A 33 -1.62 7.08 18.50
CA PHE A 33 -1.99 6.31 17.31
C PHE A 33 -2.63 7.23 16.25
N LYS A 34 -3.68 7.99 16.61
CA LYS A 34 -4.31 8.97 15.72
C LYS A 34 -3.33 9.99 15.15
N LYS A 35 -2.39 10.47 15.97
CA LYS A 35 -1.37 11.41 15.53
C LYS A 35 -0.46 10.80 14.46
N LYS A 36 0.04 9.58 14.67
CA LYS A 36 0.84 8.86 13.67
C LYS A 36 0.06 8.69 12.36
N PHE A 37 -1.21 8.31 12.42
CA PHE A 37 -2.07 8.25 11.24
C PHE A 37 -2.19 9.59 10.51
N SER A 38 -2.40 10.69 11.24
CA SER A 38 -2.51 12.02 10.62
C SER A 38 -1.21 12.44 9.94
N GLU A 39 -0.07 12.25 10.59
CA GLU A 39 1.25 12.61 10.03
C GLU A 39 1.56 11.81 8.76
N ILE A 40 1.25 10.51 8.77
CA ILE A 40 1.38 9.62 7.61
C ILE A 40 0.51 10.11 6.46
N ARG A 41 -0.75 10.44 6.76
CA ARG A 41 -1.73 10.88 5.79
C ARG A 41 -1.35 12.21 5.15
N GLU A 42 -0.92 13.19 5.95
CA GLU A 42 -0.48 14.51 5.47
C GLU A 42 0.78 14.39 4.60
N THR A 43 1.79 13.66 5.08
CA THR A 43 3.03 13.43 4.31
C THR A 43 2.74 12.74 2.97
N PHE A 44 1.81 11.79 2.98
CA PHE A 44 1.40 11.07 1.79
C PHE A 44 0.73 12.00 0.77
N TRP A 45 -0.23 12.81 1.21
CA TRP A 45 -0.90 13.79 0.35
C TRP A 45 0.13 14.69 -0.31
N ASP A 46 0.97 15.36 0.49
CA ASP A 46 1.97 16.29 0.00
C ASP A 46 2.85 15.63 -1.06
N SER A 47 3.27 14.39 -0.82
CA SER A 47 4.06 13.61 -1.78
C SER A 47 3.30 13.27 -3.07
N LEU A 48 2.03 12.84 -2.98
CA LEU A 48 1.24 12.47 -4.15
C LEU A 48 0.93 13.69 -5.03
N THR A 49 0.61 14.82 -4.39
CA THR A 49 0.38 16.10 -5.07
C THR A 49 1.65 16.60 -5.73
N ALA A 50 2.78 16.61 -5.01
CA ALA A 50 4.06 17.02 -5.57
C ALA A 50 4.53 16.11 -6.72
N ALA A 51 4.31 14.81 -6.62
CA ALA A 51 4.71 13.85 -7.65
C ALA A 51 3.88 13.97 -8.95
N SER A 52 2.67 14.50 -8.84
CA SER A 52 1.75 14.72 -9.96
C SER A 52 1.81 16.15 -10.49
N ASP A 53 2.47 17.06 -9.76
CA ASP A 53 2.62 18.46 -10.16
C ASP A 53 3.49 18.59 -11.41
N GLY A 54 3.11 19.52 -12.29
CA GLY A 54 3.79 19.75 -13.57
C GLY A 54 3.37 18.83 -14.74
N TYR A 55 2.54 17.80 -14.52
CA TYR A 55 1.97 17.00 -15.60
C TYR A 55 0.63 17.57 -16.06
N LYS A 56 0.47 17.74 -17.38
CA LYS A 56 -0.75 18.32 -17.96
C LYS A 56 -1.97 17.40 -17.84
N ASN A 57 -1.75 16.10 -18.00
CA ASN A 57 -2.78 15.06 -17.90
C ASN A 57 -2.25 13.99 -16.94
N VAL A 58 -3.01 13.74 -15.87
CA VAL A 58 -2.72 12.70 -14.88
C VAL A 58 -3.94 11.81 -14.73
N SER A 59 -3.76 10.49 -14.82
CA SER A 59 -4.81 9.50 -14.57
C SER A 59 -4.46 8.69 -13.33
N TYR A 60 -5.41 8.58 -12.39
CA TYR A 60 -5.22 7.79 -11.18
C TYR A 60 -5.92 6.44 -11.33
N LEU A 61 -5.16 5.36 -11.20
CA LEU A 61 -5.55 3.97 -11.46
C LEU A 61 -5.17 3.11 -10.25
N ALA A 62 -5.75 1.92 -10.11
CA ALA A 62 -5.32 0.98 -9.08
C ALA A 62 -5.22 -0.43 -9.57
N CYS A 63 -4.47 -1.18 -8.78
CA CYS A 63 -4.34 -2.59 -8.91
C CYS A 63 -4.46 -3.27 -7.56
N ASP A 64 -4.82 -4.56 -7.61
CA ASP A 64 -4.69 -5.44 -6.46
C ASP A 64 -3.21 -5.70 -6.10
N GLU A 65 -2.99 -6.47 -5.04
CA GLU A 65 -1.66 -6.85 -4.55
C GLU A 65 -0.79 -7.60 -5.57
N ASN A 66 -1.40 -8.14 -6.62
CA ASN A 66 -0.74 -8.87 -7.70
C ASN A 66 -0.50 -8.01 -8.95
N GLY A 67 -0.86 -6.72 -8.90
CA GLY A 67 -0.72 -5.81 -10.04
C GLY A 67 -1.84 -5.95 -11.08
N ALA A 68 -2.91 -6.69 -10.80
CA ALA A 68 -4.07 -6.74 -11.70
C ALA A 68 -4.90 -5.46 -11.54
N ALA A 69 -5.18 -4.78 -12.65
CA ALA A 69 -5.95 -3.55 -12.64
C ALA A 69 -7.36 -3.78 -12.08
N ILE A 70 -7.82 -2.86 -11.24
CA ILE A 70 -9.14 -2.88 -10.62
C ILE A 70 -9.86 -1.54 -10.88
N ASN A 71 -11.18 -1.58 -11.04
CA ASN A 71 -12.02 -0.38 -11.14
C ASN A 71 -12.25 0.18 -9.74
N TRP A 72 -12.01 1.47 -9.53
CA TRP A 72 -11.90 2.00 -8.18
C TRP A 72 -11.96 3.54 -8.14
N VAL A 73 -13.11 4.06 -7.74
CA VAL A 73 -13.25 5.44 -7.30
C VAL A 73 -14.39 5.44 -6.30
N TRP A 74 -14.17 5.99 -5.10
CA TRP A 74 -15.23 6.15 -4.11
C TRP A 74 -16.35 7.06 -4.66
N ASP A 75 -17.58 6.57 -4.68
CA ASP A 75 -18.78 7.37 -4.93
C ASP A 75 -19.49 7.57 -3.60
N ASP A 76 -19.38 8.79 -3.08
CA ASP A 76 -20.00 9.52 -1.96
C ASP A 76 -20.44 8.82 -0.67
N GLU A 77 -20.56 7.50 -0.57
CA GLU A 77 -20.90 6.77 0.66
C GLU A 77 -20.74 5.24 0.55
N THR A 78 -20.43 4.70 -0.64
CA THR A 78 -20.21 3.27 -0.86
C THR A 78 -19.05 3.01 -1.82
N PHE A 79 -18.23 2.00 -1.53
CA PHE A 79 -17.20 1.54 -2.46
C PHE A 79 -17.87 0.96 -3.71
N THR A 80 -17.91 1.73 -4.80
CA THR A 80 -18.46 1.26 -6.08
C THR A 80 -17.38 1.25 -7.16
N HIS A 81 -17.45 0.24 -8.03
CA HIS A 81 -16.39 -0.14 -8.98
C HIS A 81 -16.69 0.41 -10.39
N ASN A 82 -17.08 1.68 -10.48
CA ASN A 82 -17.81 2.16 -11.65
C ASN A 82 -16.93 2.89 -12.67
N LYS A 83 -15.70 3.27 -12.31
CA LYS A 83 -14.75 4.00 -13.17
C LYS A 83 -13.39 3.30 -13.21
N GLU A 84 -12.76 3.30 -14.38
CA GLU A 84 -11.40 2.77 -14.58
C GLU A 84 -10.33 3.74 -14.05
N ALA A 85 -10.54 5.05 -14.18
CA ALA A 85 -9.62 6.08 -13.70
C ALA A 85 -10.33 7.15 -12.87
N GLY A 86 -9.62 7.69 -11.88
CA GLY A 86 -10.04 8.78 -11.01
C GLY A 86 -9.17 10.03 -11.12
N SER A 87 -9.55 11.04 -10.35
CA SER A 87 -8.88 12.32 -10.12
C SER A 87 -7.95 12.25 -8.89
N LEU A 88 -7.14 13.30 -8.70
CA LEU A 88 -6.28 13.43 -7.51
C LEU A 88 -7.08 13.44 -6.21
N GLU A 89 -8.23 14.12 -6.20
CA GLU A 89 -9.10 14.20 -5.03
C GLU A 89 -9.63 12.81 -4.64
N GLU A 90 -10.11 12.04 -5.62
CA GLU A 90 -10.59 10.67 -5.43
C GLU A 90 -9.46 9.74 -4.95
N ALA A 91 -8.24 9.90 -5.48
CA ALA A 91 -7.05 9.15 -5.04
C ALA A 91 -6.66 9.45 -3.58
N ILE A 92 -6.71 10.73 -3.18
CA ILE A 92 -6.44 11.16 -1.80
C ILE A 92 -7.51 10.58 -0.86
N GLN A 93 -8.78 10.68 -1.22
CA GLN A 93 -9.87 10.12 -0.41
C GLN A 93 -9.71 8.61 -0.22
N PHE A 94 -9.34 7.88 -1.28
CA PHE A 94 -9.06 6.45 -1.19
C PHE A 94 -7.89 6.17 -0.23
N ALA A 95 -6.77 6.87 -0.38
CA ALA A 95 -5.60 6.68 0.47
C ALA A 95 -5.94 6.94 1.95
N ASN A 96 -6.70 7.99 2.23
CA ASN A 96 -7.18 8.33 3.56
C ASN A 96 -8.00 7.18 4.17
N ASN A 97 -8.99 6.67 3.44
CA ASN A 97 -9.85 5.59 3.94
C ASN A 97 -9.06 4.31 4.24
N MET A 98 -8.08 3.99 3.40
CA MET A 98 -7.26 2.78 3.54
C MET A 98 -6.28 2.90 4.69
N ILE A 99 -5.63 4.06 4.81
CA ILE A 99 -4.77 4.40 5.94
C ILE A 99 -5.61 4.37 7.22
N ASP A 100 -6.77 5.03 7.30
CA ASP A 100 -7.64 5.02 8.49
C ASP A 100 -8.15 3.61 8.86
N SER A 101 -8.23 2.70 7.87
CA SER A 101 -8.55 1.29 8.08
C SER A 101 -7.34 0.43 8.51
N GLY A 102 -6.17 1.04 8.69
CA GLY A 102 -4.93 0.36 9.08
C GLY A 102 -4.29 -0.47 7.97
N MET A 103 -4.71 -0.27 6.71
CA MET A 103 -4.13 -0.95 5.56
C MET A 103 -2.77 -0.34 5.22
N CYS A 104 -1.88 -1.17 4.67
CA CYS A 104 -0.71 -0.65 4.00
C CYS A 104 -1.12 -0.12 2.63
N PHE A 105 -0.36 0.87 2.16
CA PHE A 105 -0.68 1.62 0.97
C PHE A 105 0.56 1.84 0.14
N SER A 106 0.46 1.81 -1.19
CA SER A 106 1.56 2.19 -2.08
C SER A 106 1.06 2.88 -3.33
N TYR A 107 1.92 3.69 -3.93
CA TYR A 107 1.71 4.19 -5.28
C TYR A 107 2.97 4.20 -6.11
N MET A 108 2.78 4.17 -7.42
CA MET A 108 3.80 4.48 -8.41
C MET A 108 3.27 5.47 -9.43
N GLY A 109 4.16 6.28 -9.98
CA GLY A 109 3.91 7.03 -11.21
C GLY A 109 4.65 6.39 -12.37
N CYS A 110 4.04 6.35 -13.54
CA CYS A 110 4.68 5.95 -14.78
C CYS A 110 4.14 6.75 -15.97
N LEU A 111 4.93 6.81 -17.05
CA LEU A 111 4.46 7.44 -18.29
C LEU A 111 3.68 6.44 -19.12
N ALA A 112 2.49 6.85 -19.55
CA ALA A 112 1.80 6.25 -20.68
C ALA A 112 2.56 6.56 -21.98
N GLY A 113 2.28 5.78 -23.04
CA GLY A 113 2.92 5.98 -24.36
C GLY A 113 2.65 7.36 -25.00
N SER A 114 1.66 8.10 -24.50
CA SER A 114 1.31 9.48 -24.87
C SER A 114 2.11 10.56 -24.14
N GLY A 115 2.95 10.20 -23.15
CA GLY A 115 3.63 11.14 -22.26
C GLY A 115 2.77 11.64 -21.10
N GLU A 116 1.58 11.06 -20.92
CA GLU A 116 0.68 11.33 -19.79
C GLU A 116 1.13 10.54 -18.56
N LEU A 117 0.95 11.11 -17.38
CA LEU A 117 1.29 10.43 -16.13
C LEU A 117 0.12 9.52 -15.72
N GLU A 118 0.41 8.25 -15.55
CA GLU A 118 -0.45 7.32 -14.85
C GLU A 118 0.08 7.12 -13.44
N VAL A 119 -0.76 7.34 -12.45
CA VAL A 119 -0.47 7.06 -11.05
C VAL A 119 -1.25 5.81 -10.64
N TRP A 120 -0.53 4.72 -10.39
CA TRP A 120 -1.10 3.45 -9.95
C TRP A 120 -1.02 3.33 -8.44
N LEU A 121 -2.11 2.94 -7.82
CA LEU A 121 -2.33 2.94 -6.39
C LEU A 121 -2.68 1.49 -5.97
N THR A 122 -2.19 1.03 -4.84
CA THR A 122 -2.46 -0.33 -4.36
C THR A 122 -2.45 -0.39 -2.84
N THR A 123 -3.19 -1.35 -2.29
CA THR A 123 -3.31 -1.57 -0.85
C THR A 123 -3.23 -3.04 -0.52
N PHE A 124 -2.77 -3.31 0.70
CA PHE A 124 -2.54 -4.68 1.16
C PHE A 124 -2.59 -4.72 2.69
N GLU A 125 -3.02 -5.85 3.23
CA GLU A 125 -3.23 -5.99 4.69
C GLU A 125 -1.92 -6.05 5.46
N SER A 126 -0.91 -6.73 4.91
CA SER A 126 0.37 -7.00 5.59
C SER A 126 1.51 -6.19 4.98
N PRO A 127 2.41 -5.58 5.78
CA PRO A 127 3.56 -4.85 5.26
C PRO A 127 4.37 -5.70 4.27
N ILE A 128 4.62 -5.15 3.09
CA ILE A 128 5.49 -5.75 2.06
C ILE A 128 6.68 -4.83 1.80
N GLU A 129 7.77 -5.40 1.34
CA GLU A 129 8.96 -4.63 0.95
C GLU A 129 8.73 -3.83 -0.33
N LYS A 130 8.00 -4.41 -1.29
CA LYS A 130 7.64 -3.75 -2.54
C LYS A 130 6.34 -4.32 -3.15
N PRO A 131 5.41 -3.48 -3.62
CA PRO A 131 4.20 -3.93 -4.32
C PRO A 131 4.49 -4.51 -5.70
N THR A 132 3.58 -5.37 -6.16
CA THR A 132 3.54 -5.81 -7.55
C THR A 132 2.76 -4.80 -8.37
N TRP A 133 3.40 -4.27 -9.41
CA TRP A 133 2.78 -3.30 -10.31
C TRP A 133 2.29 -3.96 -11.61
N PRO A 134 1.32 -3.35 -12.32
CA PRO A 134 0.81 -3.91 -13.56
C PRO A 134 1.90 -4.21 -14.58
N SER A 135 1.76 -5.36 -15.25
CA SER A 135 2.72 -5.79 -16.27
C SER A 135 2.88 -4.71 -17.35
N ASN A 136 4.13 -4.43 -17.74
CA ASN A 136 4.52 -3.39 -18.71
C ASN A 136 4.49 -1.95 -18.19
N LYS A 137 4.31 -1.73 -16.88
CA LYS A 137 4.50 -0.40 -16.26
C LYS A 137 5.87 -0.34 -15.59
N VAL A 138 6.61 0.73 -15.85
CA VAL A 138 7.92 0.99 -15.26
C VAL A 138 7.81 2.23 -14.36
N PRO A 139 8.05 2.10 -13.04
CA PRO A 139 8.00 3.24 -12.14
C PRO A 139 9.01 4.32 -12.50
N LEU A 140 8.53 5.56 -12.64
CA LEU A 140 9.34 6.76 -12.55
C LEU A 140 9.64 7.09 -11.09
N PHE A 141 8.63 6.92 -10.24
CA PHE A 141 8.70 7.05 -8.80
C PHE A 141 7.76 6.02 -8.17
N GLU A 142 8.09 5.59 -6.95
CA GLU A 142 7.22 4.75 -6.14
C GLU A 142 7.41 5.10 -4.65
N LEU A 143 6.33 5.02 -3.88
CA LEU A 143 6.36 5.19 -2.44
C LEU A 143 5.48 4.13 -1.79
N THR A 144 6.02 3.47 -0.78
CA THR A 144 5.31 2.47 0.03
C THR A 144 5.16 2.99 1.45
N HIS A 145 3.94 2.96 1.95
CA HIS A 145 3.62 3.24 3.33
C HIS A 145 3.17 1.94 4.02
N GLY A 146 4.00 1.44 4.95
CA GLY A 146 3.80 0.16 5.64
C GLY A 146 2.69 0.13 6.71
N GLY A 147 1.77 1.09 6.67
CA GLY A 147 0.73 1.27 7.70
C GLY A 147 1.32 1.71 9.05
N VAL A 148 0.51 1.62 10.11
CA VAL A 148 0.99 1.86 11.48
C VAL A 148 1.26 0.53 12.14
N THR A 149 2.54 0.22 12.35
CA THR A 149 2.96 -0.93 13.15
C THR A 149 3.00 -0.57 14.63
N GLN A 150 2.61 -1.50 15.49
CA GLN A 150 3.00 -1.46 16.90
C GLN A 150 4.34 -2.20 16.99
N GLU A 151 5.42 -1.48 17.29
CA GLU A 151 6.66 -2.11 17.77
C GLU A 151 6.46 -2.71 19.17
#